data_AF-A0A428PNT6-F1
#
_entry.id   AF-A0A428PNT6-F1
#
_cell.length_a   1.000
_cell.length_b   1.000
_cell.length_c   1.000
_cell.angle_alpha   90.00
_cell.angle_beta   90.00
_cell.angle_gamma   90.00
#
_symmetry.space_group_name_H-M   'P 1'
#
loop_
_entity.id
_entity.type
_entity.pdbx_description
1 polymer ?
#
loop_
_entity_poly.entity_id
_entity_poly.type
_entity_poly.pdbx_seq_one_letter_code
_entity_poly.pdbx_strand_id
1 'polypeptide(L)'
;MDFDGLLAIASEHPFPAVTALIALLSSFYIFYYRNIHPLSKYPGPFLAPFTNLWKLGQLWSLHLPDTLIALHEKHGDVVHIGPNQLSFRQGETVPRIYKAGRTLAKTAFYDGFTSFNPNLFGTQDEEAHSLRRRQMAHAFSLQSIKKMEQYIDVI
;
A
#
# COMPACT_ATOMS: atom_id res chain seq x y z
N MET A 1 -4.44 29.79 -31.91
CA MET A 1 -3.02 29.52 -31.65
C MET A 1 -2.79 28.10 -32.11
N ASP A 2 -2.08 27.96 -33.21
CA ASP A 2 -1.68 26.71 -33.83
C ASP A 2 -0.61 25.99 -33.00
N PHE A 3 -0.53 24.66 -33.18
CA PHE A 3 0.47 23.83 -32.48
C PHE A 3 1.90 24.29 -32.81
N ASP A 4 2.13 24.70 -34.06
CA ASP A 4 3.43 25.18 -34.52
C ASP A 4 3.82 26.52 -33.86
N GLY A 5 2.87 27.42 -33.62
CA GLY A 5 3.11 28.66 -32.88
C GLY A 5 3.47 28.42 -31.40
N LEU A 6 2.88 27.39 -30.78
CA LEU A 6 3.24 26.99 -29.41
C LEU A 6 4.65 26.38 -29.35
N LEU A 7 5.03 25.59 -30.34
CA LEU A 7 6.38 25.03 -30.44
C LEU A 7 7.43 26.11 -30.66
N ALA A 8 7.14 27.11 -31.49
CA ALA A 8 8.03 28.25 -31.71
C ALA A 8 8.30 29.01 -30.40
N ILE A 9 7.25 29.39 -29.66
CA ILE A 9 7.38 30.07 -28.35
C ILE A 9 8.14 29.21 -27.33
N ALA A 10 7.88 27.90 -27.30
CA ALA A 10 8.58 26.98 -26.41
C ALA A 10 10.07 26.83 -26.75
N SER A 11 10.44 26.95 -28.03
CA SER A 11 11.83 26.91 -28.50
C SER A 11 12.60 28.21 -28.18
N GLU A 12 11.93 29.36 -28.23
CA GLU A 12 12.51 30.67 -27.89
C GLU A 12 12.67 30.86 -26.37
N HIS A 13 11.75 30.30 -25.59
CA HIS A 13 11.75 30.42 -24.13
C HIS A 13 11.58 29.05 -23.44
N PRO A 14 12.62 28.21 -23.47
CA PRO A 14 12.54 26.84 -22.96
C PRO A 14 12.27 26.77 -21.46
N PHE A 15 12.89 27.62 -20.64
CA PHE A 15 12.69 27.57 -19.19
C PHE A 15 11.26 27.95 -18.76
N PRO A 16 10.68 29.10 -19.18
CA PRO A 16 9.30 29.43 -18.87
C PRO A 16 8.31 28.39 -19.40
N ALA A 17 8.51 27.89 -20.63
CA ALA A 17 7.64 26.88 -21.22
C ALA A 17 7.64 25.58 -20.40
N VAL A 18 8.81 25.11 -19.97
CA VAL A 18 8.93 23.93 -19.10
C VAL A 18 8.28 24.16 -17.74
N THR A 19 8.49 25.33 -17.12
CA THR A 19 7.86 25.64 -15.82
C THR A 19 6.33 25.70 -15.91
N ALA A 20 5.79 26.29 -16.98
CA ALA A 20 4.35 26.35 -17.21
C ALA A 20 3.76 24.95 -17.43
N LEU A 21 4.44 24.09 -18.19
CA LEU A 21 4.04 22.71 -18.40
C LEU A 21 4.03 21.91 -17.08
N ILE A 22 5.09 22.02 -16.27
CA ILE A 22 5.17 21.35 -14.97
C ILE A 22 4.04 21.82 -14.05
N ALA A 23 3.78 23.13 -14.00
CA ALA A 23 2.70 23.70 -13.20
C ALA A 23 1.33 23.18 -13.65
N LEU A 24 1.09 23.10 -14.96
CA LEU A 24 -0.14 22.57 -15.54
C LEU A 24 -0.34 21.08 -15.20
N LEU A 25 0.70 20.26 -15.38
CA LEU A 25 0.65 18.84 -15.06
C LEU A 25 0.44 18.60 -13.56
N SER A 26 1.12 19.38 -12.70
CA SER A 26 0.97 19.29 -11.24
C SER A 26 -0.43 19.69 -10.79
N SER A 27 -0.99 20.76 -11.38
CA SER A 27 -2.36 21.20 -11.11
C SER A 27 -3.38 20.12 -11.51
N PHE A 28 -3.24 19.56 -12.71
CA PHE A 28 -4.10 18.46 -13.17
C PHE A 28 -4.00 17.23 -12.25
N TYR A 29 -2.78 16.85 -11.87
CA TYR A 29 -2.53 15.74 -10.96
C TYR A 29 -3.21 15.95 -9.60
N ILE A 30 -3.03 17.11 -8.98
CA ILE A 30 -3.66 17.46 -7.69
C ILE A 30 -5.18 17.44 -7.82
N PHE A 31 -5.71 18.04 -8.88
CA PHE A 31 -7.16 18.08 -9.12
C PHE A 31 -7.76 16.68 -9.25
N TYR A 32 -7.12 15.79 -10.01
CA TYR A 32 -7.57 14.42 -10.20
C TYR A 32 -7.58 13.64 -8.88
N TYR A 33 -6.45 13.60 -8.15
CA TYR A 33 -6.34 12.82 -6.91
C TYR A 33 -7.20 13.36 -5.77
N ARG A 34 -7.51 14.65 -5.78
CA ARG A 34 -8.34 15.29 -4.76
C ARG A 34 -9.84 15.15 -5.02
N ASN A 35 -10.29 15.15 -6.28
CA ASN A 35 -11.72 15.27 -6.60
C ASN A 35 -12.30 14.06 -7.37
N ILE A 36 -11.49 13.41 -8.21
CA ILE A 36 -11.99 12.38 -9.14
C ILE A 36 -11.60 10.98 -8.68
N HIS A 37 -10.40 10.83 -8.10
CA HIS A 37 -9.88 9.52 -7.74
C HIS A 37 -10.85 8.76 -6.82
N PRO A 38 -11.07 7.44 -7.00
CA PRO A 38 -12.05 6.68 -6.22
C PRO A 38 -11.85 6.73 -4.70
N LEU A 39 -10.61 6.96 -4.26
CA LEU A 39 -10.24 7.07 -2.85
C LEU A 39 -10.33 8.49 -2.29
N SER A 40 -10.64 9.50 -3.11
CA SER A 40 -10.71 10.92 -2.70
C SER A 40 -11.77 11.18 -1.63
N LYS A 41 -12.83 10.37 -1.61
CA LYS A 41 -13.90 10.44 -0.60
C LYS A 41 -13.46 10.08 0.82
N TYR A 42 -12.31 9.41 0.96
CA TYR A 42 -11.81 9.00 2.27
C TYR A 42 -10.89 10.07 2.85
N PRO A 43 -11.12 10.48 4.11
CA PRO A 43 -10.31 11.48 4.78
C PRO A 43 -8.91 10.94 5.12
N GLY A 44 -7.93 11.84 5.27
CA GLY A 44 -6.58 11.49 5.66
C GLY A 44 -5.60 12.68 5.58
N PRO A 45 -4.31 12.44 5.80
CA PRO A 45 -3.26 13.44 5.66
C PRO A 45 -3.25 14.06 4.26
N PHE A 46 -2.98 15.35 4.17
CA PHE A 46 -3.05 16.10 2.90
C PHE A 46 -2.18 15.49 1.79
N LEU A 47 -1.00 15.00 2.12
CA LEU A 47 -0.05 14.44 1.15
C LEU A 47 -0.36 12.97 0.77
N ALA A 48 -1.21 12.28 1.54
CA ALA A 48 -1.46 10.85 1.35
C ALA A 48 -2.05 10.49 -0.04
N PRO A 49 -3.01 11.25 -0.61
CA PRO A 49 -3.55 10.95 -1.93
C PRO A 49 -2.51 11.10 -3.06
N PHE A 50 -1.51 11.95 -2.87
CA PHE A 50 -0.57 12.35 -3.93
C PHE A 50 0.72 11.55 -3.91
N THR A 51 1.19 11.14 -2.73
CA THR A 51 2.50 10.51 -2.62
C THR A 51 2.65 9.67 -1.35
N ASN A 52 3.58 8.71 -1.39
CA ASN A 52 3.96 7.93 -0.21
C ASN A 52 4.89 8.71 0.75
N LEU A 53 5.33 9.93 0.40
CA LEU A 53 6.29 10.69 1.21
C LEU A 53 5.82 10.95 2.64
N TRP A 54 4.52 11.24 2.84
CA TRP A 54 3.99 11.41 4.20
C TRP A 54 4.17 10.15 5.04
N LYS A 55 3.76 8.99 4.49
CA LYS A 55 3.88 7.69 5.16
C LYS A 55 5.33 7.31 5.39
N LEU A 56 6.21 7.61 4.43
CA LEU A 56 7.66 7.43 4.58
C LEU A 56 8.18 8.25 5.76
N GLY A 57 7.78 9.52 5.88
CA GLY A 57 8.14 10.36 7.03
C GLY A 57 7.68 9.78 8.37
N GLN A 58 6.45 9.25 8.43
CA GLN A 58 5.92 8.58 9.64
C GLN A 58 6.66 7.28 9.98
N LEU A 59 7.10 6.53 8.97
CA LEU A 59 7.92 5.33 9.15
C LEU A 59 9.32 5.71 9.65
N TRP A 60 9.92 6.74 9.06
CA TRP A 60 11.23 7.25 9.46
C TRP A 60 11.23 7.80 10.89
N SER A 61 10.13 8.40 11.33
CA SER A 61 9.99 8.84 12.71
C SER A 61 9.63 7.72 13.68
N LEU A 62 9.31 6.51 13.21
CA LEU A 62 8.83 5.37 14.01
C LEU A 62 7.49 5.59 14.74
N HIS A 63 6.72 6.61 14.38
CA HIS A 63 5.44 6.95 15.03
C HIS A 63 4.21 6.55 14.19
N LEU A 64 4.39 5.82 13.07
CA LEU A 64 3.26 5.44 12.21
C LEU A 64 2.09 4.77 12.97
N PRO A 65 2.31 3.82 13.91
CA PRO A 65 1.20 3.20 14.63
C PRO A 65 0.37 4.21 15.43
N ASP A 66 1.02 5.08 16.20
CA ASP A 66 0.34 6.10 17.02
C ASP A 66 -0.39 7.12 16.14
N THR A 67 0.26 7.54 15.04
CA THR A 67 -0.35 8.44 14.05
C THR A 67 -1.58 7.81 13.41
N LEU A 68 -1.57 6.51 13.10
CA LEU A 68 -2.73 5.82 12.56
C LEU A 68 -3.89 5.77 13.56
N ILE A 69 -3.60 5.53 14.84
CA ILE A 69 -4.61 5.58 15.91
C ILE A 69 -5.25 6.98 15.95
N ALA A 70 -4.44 8.04 16.04
CA ALA A 70 -4.92 9.41 16.09
C ALA A 70 -5.71 9.81 14.82
N LEU A 71 -5.29 9.35 13.64
CA LEU A 71 -6.02 9.57 12.40
C LEU A 71 -7.39 8.88 12.41
N HIS A 72 -7.46 7.64 12.87
CA HIS A 72 -8.73 6.93 12.97
C HIS A 72 -9.66 7.51 14.05
N GLU A 73 -9.13 8.05 15.14
CA GLU A 73 -9.92 8.79 16.13
C GLU A 73 -10.50 10.07 15.53
N LYS A 74 -9.73 10.78 14.69
CA LYS A 74 -10.14 12.04 14.07
C LYS A 74 -11.09 11.86 12.88
N HIS A 75 -10.85 10.84 12.06
CA HIS A 75 -11.47 10.70 10.74
C HIS A 75 -12.40 9.49 10.62
N GLY A 76 -12.45 8.63 11.64
CA GLY A 76 -13.31 7.46 11.69
C GLY A 76 -12.64 6.19 11.18
N ASP A 77 -13.46 5.23 10.75
CA ASP A 77 -13.03 3.85 10.57
C ASP A 77 -12.16 3.57 9.34
N VAL A 78 -12.17 4.47 8.35
CA VAL A 78 -11.43 4.33 7.10
C VAL A 78 -10.64 5.60 6.84
N VAL A 79 -9.31 5.46 6.70
CA VAL A 79 -8.39 6.59 6.50
C VAL A 79 -7.54 6.36 5.26
N HIS A 80 -7.37 7.40 4.45
CA HIS A 80 -6.51 7.40 3.27
C HIS A 80 -5.05 7.69 3.68
N ILE A 81 -4.15 6.72 3.49
CA ILE A 81 -2.77 6.75 4.04
C ILE A 81 -1.66 6.72 2.96
N GLY A 82 -2.03 6.61 1.69
CA GLY A 82 -1.14 6.66 0.54
C GLY A 82 -1.94 6.60 -0.76
N PRO A 83 -1.36 6.86 -1.94
CA PRO A 83 -2.13 7.13 -3.17
C PRO A 83 -3.19 6.08 -3.53
N ASN A 84 -2.88 4.81 -3.24
CA ASN A 84 -3.75 3.66 -3.46
C ASN A 84 -3.91 2.81 -2.19
N GLN A 85 -3.92 3.47 -1.02
CA GLN A 85 -3.88 2.77 0.27
C GLN A 85 -4.87 3.36 1.28
N LEU A 86 -5.71 2.47 1.82
CA LEU A 86 -6.62 2.76 2.91
C LEU A 86 -6.21 1.96 4.15
N SER A 87 -6.34 2.59 5.30
CA SER A 87 -6.27 1.96 6.62
C SER A 87 -7.69 1.74 7.14
N PHE A 88 -7.92 0.61 7.78
CA PHE A 88 -9.22 0.19 8.33
C PHE A 88 -9.06 -0.17 9.80
N ARG A 89 -9.94 0.35 10.66
CA ARG A 89 -9.94 0.10 12.11
C ARG A 89 -10.89 -1.03 12.56
N GLN A 90 -11.98 -1.24 11.84
CA GLN A 90 -13.07 -2.14 12.27
C GLN A 90 -12.66 -3.62 12.23
N GLY A 91 -12.91 -4.33 13.33
CA GLY A 91 -12.65 -5.78 13.42
C GLY A 91 -13.44 -6.61 12.39
N GLU A 92 -14.65 -6.18 12.02
CA GLU A 92 -15.48 -6.82 10.99
C GLU A 92 -14.84 -6.80 9.59
N THR A 93 -13.91 -5.88 9.35
CA THR A 93 -13.18 -5.77 8.09
C THR A 93 -12.09 -6.84 7.96
N VAL A 94 -11.55 -7.34 9.07
CA VAL A 94 -10.47 -8.35 9.08
C VAL A 94 -10.85 -9.60 8.28
N PRO A 95 -11.99 -10.29 8.54
CA PRO A 95 -12.36 -11.44 7.72
C PRO A 95 -12.64 -11.06 6.26
N ARG A 96 -13.15 -9.85 5.99
CA ARG A 96 -13.40 -9.40 4.62
C ARG A 96 -12.12 -9.16 3.83
N ILE A 97 -11.04 -8.73 4.48
CA ILE A 97 -9.74 -8.53 3.82
C ILE A 97 -8.97 -9.85 3.75
N TYR A 98 -8.80 -10.54 4.87
CA TYR A 98 -7.89 -11.69 4.98
C TYR A 98 -8.53 -13.04 4.65
N LYS A 99 -9.87 -13.17 4.73
CA LYS A 99 -10.58 -14.40 4.37
C LYS A 99 -11.36 -14.29 3.06
N ALA A 100 -11.22 -13.20 2.31
CA ALA A 100 -11.80 -13.06 0.97
C ALA A 100 -11.17 -13.98 -0.08
N GLY A 101 -10.22 -14.85 0.31
CA GLY A 101 -9.57 -15.79 -0.58
C GLY A 101 -8.91 -15.06 -1.74
N ARG A 102 -9.32 -15.40 -2.97
CA ARG A 102 -8.71 -14.88 -4.21
C ARG A 102 -9.15 -13.47 -4.59
N THR A 103 -10.15 -12.89 -3.94
CA THR A 103 -10.70 -11.58 -4.33
C THR A 103 -9.78 -10.41 -3.94
N LEU A 104 -9.01 -10.56 -2.86
CA LEU A 104 -8.07 -9.55 -2.37
C LEU A 104 -6.68 -10.17 -2.25
N ALA A 105 -6.00 -10.27 -3.39
CA ALA A 105 -4.64 -10.78 -3.43
C ALA A 105 -3.66 -9.86 -2.70
N LYS A 106 -2.57 -10.45 -2.20
CA LYS A 106 -1.42 -9.70 -1.70
C LYS A 106 -0.87 -8.82 -2.82
N THR A 107 -0.41 -7.62 -2.46
CA THR A 107 0.17 -6.66 -3.41
C THR A 107 1.69 -6.84 -3.51
N ALA A 108 2.31 -6.10 -4.44
CA ALA A 108 3.77 -5.97 -4.58
C ALA A 108 4.51 -5.58 -3.28
N PHE A 109 3.80 -5.08 -2.27
CA PHE A 109 4.36 -4.91 -0.92
C PHE A 109 5.03 -6.19 -0.38
N TYR A 110 4.47 -7.35 -0.71
CA TYR A 110 4.97 -8.64 -0.23
C TYR A 110 6.26 -9.10 -0.92
N ASP A 111 6.65 -8.48 -2.04
CA ASP A 111 7.90 -8.80 -2.73
C ASP A 111 9.12 -8.48 -1.87
N GLY A 112 9.03 -7.44 -1.03
CA GLY A 112 10.06 -7.10 -0.04
C GLY A 112 10.31 -8.18 1.02
N PHE A 113 9.43 -9.16 1.13
CA PHE A 113 9.55 -10.30 2.04
C PHE A 113 9.88 -11.62 1.31
N THR A 114 10.12 -11.56 0.00
CA THR A 114 10.59 -12.72 -0.78
C THR A 114 12.12 -12.73 -0.85
N SER A 115 12.71 -13.90 -1.10
CA SER A 115 14.14 -14.04 -1.37
C SER A 115 14.34 -14.24 -2.88
N PHE A 116 15.25 -15.11 -3.32
CA PHE A 116 15.41 -15.44 -4.74
C PHE A 116 14.14 -16.04 -5.37
N ASN A 117 13.31 -16.72 -4.57
CA ASN A 117 12.02 -17.28 -4.98
C ASN A 117 10.92 -16.90 -3.98
N PRO A 118 9.63 -16.82 -4.42
CA PRO A 118 8.52 -16.60 -3.51
C PRO A 118 8.44 -17.69 -2.43
N ASN A 119 8.59 -17.27 -1.16
CA ASN A 119 8.43 -18.13 0.01
C ASN A 119 6.95 -18.19 0.44
N LEU A 120 6.63 -18.98 1.47
CA LEU A 120 5.26 -19.13 1.96
C LEU A 120 4.60 -17.81 2.35
N PHE A 121 5.35 -16.83 2.88
CA PHE A 121 4.79 -15.56 3.32
C PHE A 121 4.59 -14.58 2.16
N GLY A 122 5.60 -14.41 1.31
CA GLY A 122 5.61 -13.43 0.22
C GLY A 122 4.95 -13.88 -1.08
N THR A 123 4.60 -15.17 -1.24
CA THR A 123 3.88 -15.64 -2.43
C THR A 123 2.54 -14.91 -2.58
N GLN A 124 2.36 -14.21 -3.70
CA GLN A 124 1.13 -13.48 -4.05
C GLN A 124 0.10 -14.36 -4.78
N ASP A 125 0.55 -15.34 -5.56
CA ASP A 125 -0.32 -16.33 -6.21
C ASP A 125 -0.94 -17.27 -5.16
N GLU A 126 -2.25 -17.22 -5.02
CA GLU A 126 -2.99 -17.99 -4.04
C GLU A 126 -2.92 -19.51 -4.30
N GLU A 127 -2.81 -19.94 -5.55
CA GLU A 127 -2.70 -21.37 -5.87
C GLU A 127 -1.34 -21.92 -5.42
N ALA A 128 -0.26 -21.24 -5.81
CA ALA A 128 1.08 -21.58 -5.38
C ALA A 128 1.26 -21.44 -3.85
N HIS A 129 0.62 -20.45 -3.22
CA HIS A 129 0.59 -20.26 -1.77
C HIS A 129 -0.13 -21.42 -1.08
N SER A 130 -1.32 -21.82 -1.57
CA SER A 130 -2.10 -22.93 -1.02
C SER A 130 -1.35 -24.26 -1.11
N LEU A 131 -0.67 -24.53 -2.24
CA LEU A 131 0.16 -25.71 -2.41
C LEU A 131 1.30 -25.76 -1.39
N ARG A 132 2.08 -24.69 -1.26
CA ARG A 132 3.19 -24.60 -0.29
C ARG A 132 2.71 -24.72 1.16
N ARG A 133 1.59 -24.07 1.50
CA ARG A 133 0.95 -24.18 2.82
C ARG A 133 0.61 -25.64 3.12
N ARG A 134 0.01 -26.35 2.15
CA ARG A 134 -0.35 -27.77 2.32
C ARG A 134 0.87 -28.66 2.57
N GLN A 135 1.96 -28.43 1.84
CA GLN A 135 3.21 -29.17 2.04
C GLN A 135 3.78 -28.99 3.45
N MET A 136 3.61 -27.81 4.07
CA MET A 136 4.13 -27.51 5.40
C MET A 136 3.19 -27.84 6.55
N ALA A 137 1.89 -27.94 6.29
CA ALA A 137 0.86 -28.08 7.33
C ALA A 137 1.09 -29.28 8.28
N HIS A 138 1.61 -30.39 7.77
CA HIS A 138 1.84 -31.59 8.58
C HIS A 138 2.87 -31.36 9.71
N ALA A 139 3.94 -30.61 9.44
CA ALA A 139 4.98 -30.31 10.43
C ALA A 139 4.44 -29.46 11.60
N PHE A 140 3.43 -28.63 11.35
CA PHE A 140 2.77 -27.79 12.34
C PHE A 140 1.46 -28.39 12.88
N SER A 141 1.22 -29.68 12.66
CA SER A 141 0.06 -30.36 13.26
C SER A 141 0.24 -30.47 14.78
N LEU A 142 -0.89 -30.52 15.51
CA LEU A 142 -0.85 -30.68 16.98
C LEU A 142 -0.07 -31.92 17.41
N GLN A 143 -0.16 -33.01 16.64
CA GLN A 143 0.59 -34.24 16.90
C GLN A 143 2.10 -34.04 16.72
N SER A 144 2.52 -33.35 15.66
CA SER A 144 3.94 -33.01 15.43
C SER A 144 4.46 -32.08 16.52
N ILE A 145 3.70 -31.06 16.91
CA ILE A 145 4.07 -30.13 17.99
C ILE A 145 4.23 -30.87 19.32
N LYS A 146 3.28 -31.74 19.69
CA LYS A 146 3.38 -32.55 20.91
C LYS A 146 4.61 -33.46 20.94
N LYS A 147 5.03 -33.98 19.78
CA LYS A 147 6.28 -34.75 19.68
C LYS A 147 7.52 -33.86 19.85
N MET A 148 7.43 -32.57 19.53
CA MET A 148 8.53 -31.61 19.69
C MET A 148 8.64 -31.04 21.12
N GLU A 149 7.56 -31.07 21.91
CA GLU A 149 7.50 -30.58 23.30
C GLU A 149 8.69 -31.07 24.14
N GLN A 150 9.04 -32.36 24.03
CA GLN A 150 10.17 -32.97 24.71
C GLN A 150 11.54 -32.32 24.44
N TYR A 151 11.69 -31.57 23.34
CA TYR A 151 12.94 -30.88 22.98
C TYR A 151 12.90 -29.40 23.37
N ILE A 152 11.71 -28.82 23.56
CA ILE A 152 11.52 -27.42 23.90
C ILE A 152 11.58 -27.24 25.42
N ASP A 153 10.95 -28.12 26.18
CA ASP A 153 10.82 -28.03 27.65
C ASP A 153 12.13 -28.33 28.40
N VAL A 154 13.20 -28.69 27.69
CA VAL A 154 14.52 -28.99 28.27
C VAL A 154 15.38 -27.74 28.45
N ILE A 155 14.92 -26.58 27.95
CA ILE A 155 15.57 -25.27 28.07
C ILE A 155 14.83 -24.45 29.14
#